data_AF-A0A836ZR46-F1
#
_entry.id   AF-A0A836ZR46-F1
#
_cell.length_a   1.000
_cell.length_b   1.000
_cell.length_c   1.000
_cell.angle_alpha   90.00
_cell.angle_beta   90.00
_cell.angle_gamma   90.00
#
_symmetry.space_group_name_H-M   'P 1'
#
loop_
_entity.id
_entity.type
_entity.pdbx_description
1 polymer ?
#
loop_
_entity_poly.entity_id
_entity_poly.type
_entity_poly.pdbx_seq_one_letter_code
_entity_poly.pdbx_strand_id
1 'polypeptide(L)'
;GMIERRRRTGSFVARPHLEQVALSIPDIEVEMTTRGHVYRFALLSRQLRNVRQRVPQECALGSIGKVLALQSVHLADGRPFALEQRVIDITTVPEALDQPFTEVAPGSWLLRNVPWTRAEHRISAIGADATQAKRLQADAGAACLVIDRH
;
A
#
# COMPACT_ATOMS: atom_id res chain seq x y z
N GLY A 1 -31.01 6.82 20.49
CA GLY A 1 -32.18 7.15 19.66
C GLY A 1 -31.77 8.14 18.60
N MET A 2 -32.02 7.83 17.33
CA MET A 2 -32.77 8.63 16.36
C MET A 2 -32.60 7.96 14.98
N ILE A 3 -33.68 7.39 14.46
CA ILE A 3 -33.77 6.90 13.08
C ILE A 3 -34.33 8.05 12.26
N GLU A 4 -33.66 8.45 11.20
CA GLU A 4 -34.22 9.39 10.22
C GLU A 4 -34.54 8.64 8.91
N ARG A 5 -35.83 8.58 8.57
CA ARG A 5 -36.34 8.10 7.29
C ARG A 5 -36.58 9.31 6.38
N ARG A 6 -36.00 9.32 5.18
CA ARG A 6 -36.48 10.15 4.06
C ARG A 6 -36.74 9.28 2.82
N ARG A 7 -37.99 9.34 2.34
CA ARG A 7 -38.47 8.68 1.11
C ARG A 7 -38.16 9.57 -0.10
N ARG A 8 -37.57 8.94 -1.13
CA ARG A 8 -37.52 9.32 -2.56
C ARG A 8 -36.97 10.72 -2.87
N THR A 9 -35.69 10.79 -3.27
CA THR A 9 -35.19 11.25 -4.59
C THR A 9 -33.67 11.39 -4.50
N GLY A 10 -32.92 10.48 -5.14
CA GLY A 10 -31.46 10.56 -5.31
C GLY A 10 -30.61 10.33 -4.04
N SER A 11 -29.74 9.32 -4.07
CA SER A 11 -28.62 9.27 -3.10
C SER A 11 -27.58 10.30 -3.52
N PHE A 12 -27.51 11.41 -2.80
CA PHE A 12 -26.36 12.30 -2.84
C PHE A 12 -25.35 11.75 -1.83
N VAL A 13 -24.20 11.28 -2.30
CA VAL A 13 -23.09 10.94 -1.40
C VAL A 13 -22.52 12.25 -0.89
N ALA A 14 -22.91 12.62 0.33
CA ALA A 14 -22.28 13.68 1.09
C ALA A 14 -20.78 13.33 1.18
N ARG A 15 -19.92 14.23 0.68
CA ARG A 15 -18.48 14.12 0.92
C ARG A 15 -18.24 14.47 2.39
N PRO A 16 -17.78 13.54 3.24
CA PRO A 16 -17.28 13.95 4.53
C PRO A 16 -16.03 14.77 4.26
N HIS A 17 -16.03 16.01 4.70
CA HIS A 17 -14.79 16.75 4.94
C HIS A 17 -14.09 16.01 6.07
N LEU A 18 -13.30 14.99 5.72
CA LEU A 18 -12.46 14.28 6.67
C LEU A 18 -11.37 15.27 7.07
N GLU A 19 -11.55 15.86 8.24
CA GLU A 19 -10.46 16.44 9.02
C GLU A 19 -9.27 15.50 8.95
N GLN A 20 -8.09 16.07 8.69
CA GLN A 20 -6.80 15.39 8.65
C GLN A 20 -6.48 14.80 10.03
N VAL A 21 -7.15 13.72 10.40
CA VAL A 21 -6.56 12.73 11.29
C VAL A 21 -5.36 12.22 10.51
N ALA A 22 -4.16 12.49 11.00
CA ALA A 22 -2.96 11.83 10.52
C ALA A 22 -3.21 10.32 10.61
N LEU A 23 -3.63 9.71 9.50
CA LEU A 23 -3.68 8.26 9.34
C LEU A 23 -2.21 7.83 9.25
N SER A 24 -1.57 7.77 10.42
CA SER A 24 -0.38 6.96 10.63
C SER A 24 -0.84 5.54 10.43
N ILE A 25 -0.71 5.02 9.20
CA ILE A 25 -0.83 3.59 8.97
C ILE A 25 0.58 3.06 9.19
N PRO A 26 0.86 2.53 10.40
CA PRO A 26 2.19 2.13 10.79
C PRO A 26 2.62 0.87 10.00
N ASP A 27 3.82 0.39 10.27
CA ASP A 27 4.33 -0.87 9.75
C ASP A 27 3.24 -1.97 9.81
N ILE A 28 2.91 -2.58 8.66
CA ILE A 28 1.84 -3.58 8.53
C ILE A 28 2.11 -4.77 9.46
N GLU A 29 3.39 -5.16 9.59
CA GLU A 29 3.81 -6.21 10.52
C GLU A 29 3.38 -5.84 11.94
N VAL A 30 3.76 -4.66 12.41
CA VAL A 30 3.46 -4.16 13.75
C VAL A 30 1.95 -4.04 13.98
N GLU A 31 1.20 -3.54 13.00
CA GLU A 31 -0.27 -3.41 13.10
C GLU A 31 -0.94 -4.79 13.26
N MET A 32 -0.53 -5.77 12.45
CA MET A 32 -1.10 -7.12 12.52
C MET A 32 -0.74 -7.82 13.83
N THR A 33 0.52 -7.77 14.25
CA THR A 33 0.94 -8.42 15.50
C THR A 33 0.33 -7.75 16.73
N THR A 34 0.16 -6.41 16.73
CA THR A 34 -0.50 -5.67 17.83
C THR A 34 -1.96 -6.07 17.97
N ARG A 35 -2.64 -6.41 16.88
CA ARG A 35 -4.01 -6.95 16.89
C ARG A 35 -4.07 -8.45 17.25
N GLY A 36 -2.94 -9.09 17.52
CA GLY A 36 -2.86 -10.49 17.91
C GLY A 36 -2.86 -11.47 16.74
N HIS A 37 -2.72 -11.00 15.50
CA HIS A 37 -2.63 -11.87 14.34
C HIS A 37 -1.21 -12.43 14.15
N VAL A 38 -1.13 -13.64 13.59
CA VAL A 38 0.14 -14.19 13.09
C VAL A 38 0.45 -13.54 11.74
N TYR A 39 1.43 -12.64 11.75
CA TYR A 39 1.89 -11.95 10.55
C TYR A 39 2.83 -12.83 9.72
N ARG A 40 2.65 -12.78 8.39
CA ARG A 40 3.63 -13.24 7.40
C ARG A 40 3.60 -12.29 6.20
N PHE A 41 4.64 -12.33 5.37
CA PHE A 41 4.58 -11.75 4.04
C PHE A 41 5.26 -12.67 3.02
N ALA A 42 4.97 -12.44 1.75
CA ALA A 42 5.66 -13.10 0.65
C ALA A 42 5.97 -12.08 -0.46
N LEU A 43 7.21 -12.10 -0.94
CA LEU A 43 7.61 -11.34 -2.11
C LEU A 43 7.08 -12.03 -3.38
N LEU A 44 6.29 -11.32 -4.16
CA LEU A 44 5.68 -11.80 -5.40
C LEU A 44 6.53 -11.46 -6.62
N SER A 45 7.19 -10.31 -6.62
CA SER A 45 8.09 -9.92 -7.70
C SER A 45 9.14 -8.92 -7.25
N ARG A 46 10.29 -8.98 -7.92
CA ARG A 46 11.42 -8.07 -7.76
C ARG A 46 11.98 -7.75 -9.14
N GLN A 47 12.04 -6.47 -9.48
CA GLN A 47 12.53 -6.02 -10.78
C GLN A 47 13.34 -4.73 -10.65
N LEU A 48 14.58 -4.75 -11.14
CA LEU A 48 15.35 -3.54 -11.39
C LEU A 48 15.02 -3.05 -12.81
N ARG A 49 14.41 -1.87 -12.92
CA ARG A 49 13.95 -1.34 -14.21
C ARG A 49 14.02 0.17 -14.27
N ASN A 50 13.93 0.73 -15.47
CA ASN A 50 13.80 2.18 -15.64
C ASN A 50 12.49 2.68 -14.99
N VAL A 51 12.54 3.89 -14.45
CA VAL A 51 11.38 4.64 -13.98
C VAL A 51 10.37 4.76 -15.12
N ARG A 52 9.10 4.46 -14.83
CA ARG A 52 8.01 4.64 -15.79
C ARG A 52 7.49 6.07 -15.69
N GLN A 53 7.95 6.94 -16.59
CA GLN A 53 7.52 8.34 -16.62
C GLN A 53 6.00 8.55 -16.82
N ARG A 54 5.29 7.54 -17.35
CA ARG A 54 3.83 7.57 -17.52
C ARG A 54 3.04 7.17 -16.27
N VAL A 55 3.70 6.71 -15.21
CA VAL A 55 3.07 6.34 -13.94
C VAL A 55 3.24 7.53 -12.99
N PRO A 56 2.16 8.27 -12.65
CA PRO A 56 2.26 9.48 -11.84
C PRO A 56 2.99 9.25 -10.51
N GLN A 57 2.75 8.11 -9.87
CA GLN A 57 3.41 7.71 -8.61
C GLN A 57 4.93 7.57 -8.75
N GLU A 58 5.41 7.05 -9.88
CA GLU A 58 6.85 6.92 -10.13
C GLU A 58 7.47 8.24 -10.60
N CYS A 59 6.71 9.04 -11.35
CA CYS A 59 7.14 10.38 -11.76
C CYS A 59 7.32 11.30 -10.53
N ALA A 60 6.46 11.16 -9.52
CA ALA A 60 6.54 11.91 -8.28
C ALA A 60 7.83 11.62 -7.47
N LEU A 61 8.51 10.49 -7.72
CA LEU A 61 9.80 10.18 -7.10
C LEU A 61 10.92 11.13 -7.57
N GLY A 62 10.74 11.85 -8.68
CA GLY A 62 11.78 12.71 -9.27
C GLY A 62 13.01 11.96 -9.80
N SER A 63 13.01 10.62 -9.74
CA SER A 63 14.11 9.79 -10.22
C SER A 63 14.11 9.72 -11.75
N ILE A 64 15.28 9.95 -12.35
CA ILE A 64 15.51 9.93 -13.80
C ILE A 64 16.21 8.65 -14.27
N GLY A 65 16.34 7.65 -13.39
CA GLY A 65 17.16 6.46 -13.63
C GLY A 65 16.41 5.14 -13.48
N LYS A 66 17.05 4.21 -12.77
CA LYS A 66 16.48 2.91 -12.43
C LYS A 66 15.85 2.96 -11.04
N VAL A 67 14.84 2.13 -10.85
CA VAL A 67 14.18 1.88 -9.58
C VAL A 67 14.13 0.39 -9.32
N LEU A 68 14.16 0.03 -8.04
CA LEU A 68 13.82 -1.31 -7.60
C LEU A 68 12.30 -1.36 -7.37
N ALA A 69 11.60 -2.08 -8.24
CA ALA A 69 10.17 -2.31 -8.14
C ALA A 69 9.91 -3.68 -7.48
N LEU A 70 9.16 -3.66 -6.39
CA LEU A 70 8.82 -4.82 -5.57
C LEU A 70 7.30 -4.95 -5.50
N GLN A 71 6.81 -6.19 -5.53
CA GLN A 71 5.44 -6.50 -5.15
C GLN A 71 5.45 -7.59 -4.10
N SER A 72 4.61 -7.44 -3.10
CA SER A 72 4.50 -8.35 -1.95
C SER A 72 3.03 -8.52 -1.56
N VAL A 73 2.74 -9.62 -0.90
CA VAL A 73 1.46 -9.83 -0.21
C VAL A 73 1.73 -10.02 1.27
N HIS A 74 0.99 -9.30 2.09
CA HIS A 74 0.99 -9.43 3.55
C HIS A 74 -0.15 -10.35 3.95
N LEU A 75 0.09 -11.21 4.93
CA LEU A 75 -0.88 -12.15 5.45
C LEU A 75 -1.09 -11.95 6.95
N ALA A 76 -2.35 -12.09 7.36
CA ALA A 76 -2.77 -12.19 8.75
C ALA A 76 -3.46 -13.54 8.93
N ASP A 77 -2.96 -14.36 9.86
CA ASP A 77 -3.46 -15.72 10.12
C ASP A 77 -3.54 -16.58 8.85
N GLY A 78 -2.54 -16.43 7.98
CA GLY A 78 -2.43 -17.17 6.72
C GLY A 78 -3.36 -16.69 5.59
N ARG A 79 -4.17 -15.64 5.81
CA ARG A 79 -5.03 -15.05 4.78
C ARG A 79 -4.44 -13.75 4.24
N PRO A 80 -4.50 -13.49 2.92
CA PRO A 80 -4.05 -12.22 2.36
C PRO A 80 -4.78 -11.04 2.99
N PHE A 81 -4.01 -10.08 3.50
CA PHE A 81 -4.49 -8.86 4.12
C PHE A 81 -4.27 -7.65 3.21
N ALA A 82 -3.09 -7.54 2.60
CA ALA A 82 -2.73 -6.41 1.76
C ALA A 82 -1.79 -6.81 0.63
N LEU A 83 -1.96 -6.19 -0.54
CA LEU A 83 -0.95 -6.16 -1.59
C LEU A 83 -0.14 -4.87 -1.46
N GLU A 84 1.17 -5.02 -1.42
CA GLU A 84 2.10 -3.91 -1.40
C GLU A 84 2.79 -3.80 -2.77
N GLN A 85 2.84 -2.57 -3.29
CA GLN A 85 3.66 -2.21 -4.43
C GLN A 85 4.63 -1.14 -3.97
N ARG A 86 5.93 -1.45 -4.06
CA ARG A 86 6.99 -0.55 -3.62
C ARG A 86 7.89 -0.22 -4.80
N VAL A 87 8.20 1.05 -4.96
CA VAL A 87 9.18 1.53 -5.94
C VAL A 87 10.21 2.32 -5.15
N ILE A 88 11.46 1.87 -5.21
CA ILE A 88 12.57 2.44 -4.44
C ILE A 88 13.55 3.07 -5.43
N ASP A 89 13.87 4.34 -5.22
CA ASP A 89 14.94 5.00 -5.96
C ASP A 89 16.30 4.50 -5.48
N ILE A 90 17.00 3.75 -6.34
CA ILE A 90 18.26 3.10 -5.97
C ILE A 90 19.45 4.06 -5.93
N THR A 91 19.30 5.28 -6.46
CA THR A 91 20.29 6.35 -6.25
C THR A 91 20.19 6.92 -4.84
N THR A 92 18.99 7.03 -4.29
CA THR A 92 18.76 7.52 -2.93
C THR A 92 18.95 6.42 -1.88
N VAL A 93 18.57 5.18 -2.18
CA VAL A 93 18.63 4.03 -1.26
C VAL A 93 19.33 2.84 -1.95
N PRO A 94 20.65 2.94 -2.20
CA PRO A 94 21.39 1.89 -2.91
C PRO A 94 21.39 0.55 -2.17
N GLU A 95 21.35 0.56 -0.84
CA GLU A 95 21.39 -0.63 0.02
C GLU A 95 20.19 -1.56 -0.21
N ALA A 96 19.09 -1.03 -0.75
CA ALA A 96 17.91 -1.83 -1.10
C ALA A 96 18.22 -2.88 -2.18
N LEU A 97 19.27 -2.69 -2.99
CA LEU A 97 19.71 -3.67 -3.99
C LEU A 97 20.31 -4.93 -3.34
N ASP A 98 20.91 -4.81 -2.17
CA ASP A 98 21.54 -5.93 -1.48
C ASP A 98 20.56 -6.69 -0.57
N GLN A 99 19.40 -6.09 -0.29
CA GLN A 99 18.39 -6.70 0.56
C GLN A 99 17.56 -7.73 -0.19
N PRO A 100 17.48 -9.00 0.26
CA PRO A 100 16.72 -10.04 -0.45
C PRO A 100 15.20 -9.88 -0.32
N PHE A 101 14.70 -9.20 0.73
CA PHE A 101 13.28 -9.09 1.08
C PHE A 101 12.57 -10.44 1.22
N THR A 102 13.24 -11.42 1.84
CA THR A 102 12.71 -12.75 2.14
C THR A 102 12.16 -12.86 3.55
N GLU A 103 12.74 -12.14 4.51
CA GLU A 103 12.39 -12.20 5.93
C GLU A 103 11.74 -10.92 6.45
N VAL A 104 12.09 -9.78 5.85
CA VAL A 104 11.55 -8.47 6.20
C VAL A 104 10.85 -7.87 4.99
N ALA A 105 9.62 -7.41 5.18
CA ALA A 105 8.86 -6.77 4.13
C ALA A 105 9.49 -5.43 3.69
N PRO A 106 9.41 -5.06 2.40
CA PRO A 106 9.99 -3.82 1.87
C PRO A 106 9.60 -2.57 2.65
N GLY A 107 8.30 -2.40 2.98
CA GLY A 107 7.83 -1.27 3.78
C GLY A 107 8.46 -1.20 5.17
N SER A 108 8.50 -2.32 5.88
CA SER A 108 9.08 -2.44 7.22
C SER A 108 10.59 -2.18 7.20
N TRP A 109 11.30 -2.68 6.18
CA TRP A 109 12.73 -2.41 6.02
C TRP A 109 13.00 -0.93 5.76
N LEU A 110 12.25 -0.28 4.85
CA LEU A 110 12.41 1.15 4.56
C LEU A 110 12.17 2.00 5.81
N LEU A 111 11.11 1.70 6.58
CA LEU A 111 10.83 2.39 7.84
C LEU A 111 11.98 2.31 8.86
N ARG A 112 12.72 1.20 8.85
CA ARG A 112 13.85 0.97 9.76
C ARG A 112 15.16 1.59 9.30
N ASN A 113 15.35 1.75 7.99
CA ASN A 113 16.67 2.06 7.41
C ASN A 113 16.73 3.43 6.72
N VAL A 114 15.59 4.02 6.35
CA VAL A 114 15.54 5.28 5.60
C VAL A 114 14.88 6.36 6.47
N PRO A 115 15.58 7.46 6.77
CA PRO A 115 15.01 8.58 7.52
C PRO A 115 13.82 9.17 6.76
N TRP A 116 12.61 8.98 7.28
CA TRP A 116 11.41 9.47 6.62
C TRP A 116 11.22 10.96 6.95
N THR A 117 11.53 11.84 6.00
CA THR A 117 11.50 13.29 6.21
C THR A 117 10.14 13.93 5.90
N ARG A 118 9.35 13.32 5.01
CA ARG A 118 7.96 13.70 4.70
C ARG A 118 7.28 12.55 3.96
N ALA A 119 6.07 12.19 4.36
CA ALA A 119 5.25 11.21 3.63
C ALA A 119 3.90 11.85 3.30
N GLU A 120 3.53 11.92 2.03
CA GLU A 120 2.17 12.22 1.60
C GLU A 120 1.37 10.92 1.54
N HIS A 121 0.24 10.89 2.24
CA HIS A 121 -0.68 9.76 2.21
C HIS A 121 -1.93 10.12 1.41
N ARG A 122 -2.24 9.32 0.40
CA ARG A 122 -3.51 9.42 -0.33
C ARG A 122 -4.30 8.14 -0.13
N ILE A 123 -5.53 8.28 0.34
CA ILE A 123 -6.46 7.18 0.54
C ILE A 123 -7.52 7.25 -0.55
N SER A 124 -7.78 6.11 -1.20
CA SER A 124 -8.84 5.97 -2.19
C SER A 124 -9.45 4.58 -2.11
N ALA A 125 -10.53 4.34 -2.86
CA ALA A 125 -11.15 3.04 -2.99
C ALA A 125 -11.21 2.63 -4.45
N ILE A 126 -10.93 1.37 -4.73
CA ILE A 126 -11.03 0.77 -6.06
C ILE A 126 -11.81 -0.53 -6.00
N GLY A 127 -12.30 -1.01 -7.14
CA GLY A 127 -12.63 -2.42 -7.31
C GLY A 127 -11.37 -3.18 -7.71
N ALA A 128 -11.05 -4.27 -7.01
CA ALA A 128 -9.89 -5.11 -7.32
C ALA A 128 -9.98 -5.66 -8.75
N ASP A 129 -8.93 -5.44 -9.54
CA ASP A 129 -8.80 -6.11 -10.83
C ASP A 129 -8.62 -7.64 -10.65
N ALA A 130 -8.72 -8.40 -11.75
CA ALA A 130 -8.62 -9.86 -11.68
C ALA A 130 -7.31 -10.37 -11.07
N THR A 131 -6.19 -9.66 -11.26
CA THR A 131 -4.90 -10.03 -10.70
C THR A 131 -4.84 -9.71 -9.21
N GLN A 132 -5.32 -8.53 -8.81
CA GLN A 132 -5.40 -8.10 -7.42
C GLN A 132 -6.33 -9.01 -6.62
N ALA A 133 -7.54 -9.27 -7.13
CA ALA A 133 -8.54 -10.14 -6.51
C ALA A 133 -7.98 -11.55 -6.29
N LYS A 134 -7.35 -12.14 -7.31
CA LYS A 134 -6.70 -13.45 -7.18
C LYS A 134 -5.63 -13.48 -6.09
N ARG A 135 -4.76 -12.46 -6.04
CA ARG A 135 -3.68 -12.39 -5.03
C ARG A 135 -4.21 -12.11 -3.62
N LEU A 136 -5.32 -11.38 -3.50
CA LEU A 136 -6.02 -11.11 -2.25
C LEU A 136 -6.97 -12.24 -1.83
N GLN A 137 -7.18 -13.26 -2.67
CA GLN A 137 -8.21 -14.28 -2.48
C GLN A 137 -9.60 -13.65 -2.24
N ALA A 138 -9.90 -12.59 -2.97
CA ALA A 138 -11.16 -11.88 -2.95
C ALA A 138 -11.91 -12.08 -4.28
N ASP A 139 -13.18 -11.72 -4.27
CA ASP A 139 -13.99 -11.70 -5.50
C ASP A 139 -13.48 -10.63 -6.47
N ALA A 140 -13.66 -10.87 -7.77
CA ALA A 140 -13.36 -9.87 -8.79
C ALA A 140 -14.23 -8.62 -8.56
N GLY A 141 -13.60 -7.44 -8.57
CA GLY A 141 -14.27 -6.18 -8.29
C GLY A 141 -14.55 -5.92 -6.80
N ALA A 142 -14.06 -6.77 -5.88
CA ALA A 142 -14.14 -6.50 -4.44
C ALA A 142 -13.61 -5.09 -4.11
N ALA A 143 -14.33 -4.37 -3.26
CA ALA A 143 -13.92 -3.04 -2.86
C ALA A 143 -12.65 -3.12 -2.01
N CYS A 144 -11.59 -2.46 -2.46
CA CYS A 144 -10.30 -2.38 -1.77
C CYS A 144 -9.99 -0.95 -1.40
N LEU A 145 -9.51 -0.76 -0.17
CA LEU A 145 -8.88 0.49 0.26
C LEU A 145 -7.47 0.54 -0.33
N VAL A 146 -7.16 1.63 -1.03
CA VAL A 146 -5.82 1.92 -1.56
C VAL A 146 -5.20 3.01 -0.72
N ILE A 147 -3.97 2.76 -0.27
CA ILE A 147 -3.15 3.69 0.49
C ILE A 147 -1.88 3.93 -0.32
N ASP A 148 -1.82 5.07 -1.00
CA ASP A 148 -0.60 5.53 -1.66
C ASP A 148 0.24 6.32 -0.66
N ARG A 149 1.56 6.10 -0.70
CA ARG A 149 2.55 6.80 0.13
C ARG A 149 3.71 7.29 -0.74
N HIS A 150 4.00 8.59 -0.70
CA HIS A 150 5.06 9.24 -1.47
C HIS A 150 5.95 10.08 -0.58
#